data_AF-A0A5C8TIC8-F1
#
_entry.id   AF-A0A5C8TIC8-F1
#
_cell.length_a   1.000
_cell.length_b   1.000
_cell.length_c   1.000
_cell.angle_alpha   90.00
_cell.angle_beta   90.00
_cell.angle_gamma   90.00
#
_symmetry.space_group_name_H-M   'P 1'
#
loop_
_entity.id
_entity.type
_entity.pdbx_description
1 polymer ?
#
loop_
_entity_poly.entity_id
_entity_poly.type
_entity_poly.pdbx_seq_one_letter_code
_entity_poly.pdbx_strand_id
1 'polypeptide(L)' 'MIAIFRDNTIKRGRPQTTGKGTLVGVRFHDEQLAPLDAWIAEHPDPKPSRPEVIREAVAEHLKAKGYPK' A
#
# COMPACT_ATOMS: atom_id res chain seq x y z
N MET A 1 19.64 -12.52 2.04
CA MET A 1 19.33 -12.15 3.45
C MET A 1 17.99 -11.41 3.41
N ILE A 2 16.88 -12.10 3.68
CA ILE A 2 15.52 -11.54 3.54
C ILE A 2 15.13 -10.91 4.87
N ALA A 3 15.01 -9.58 4.92
CA ALA A 3 14.55 -8.88 6.10
C ALA A 3 13.08 -9.23 6.36
N ILE A 4 12.82 -9.96 7.45
CA ILE A 4 11.48 -10.32 7.89
C ILE A 4 10.88 -9.10 8.60
N PHE A 5 10.11 -8.30 7.87
CA PHE A 5 9.30 -7.23 8.47
C PHE A 5 8.21 -7.88 9.34
N ARG A 6 8.39 -7.84 10.66
CA ARG A 6 7.37 -8.32 11.60
C ARG A 6 6.23 -7.31 11.67
N ASP A 7 5.01 -7.82 11.57
CA ASP A 7 3.76 -7.06 11.66
C ASP A 7 3.74 -6.20 12.94
N ASN A 8 3.46 -4.89 12.82
CA ASN A 8 3.46 -3.94 13.94
C ASN A 8 2.18 -4.03 14.80
N THR A 9 1.60 -5.22 14.90
CA THR A 9 0.37 -5.43 15.67
C THR A 9 0.67 -5.45 17.16
N ILE A 10 0.15 -4.45 17.89
CA ILE A 10 0.05 -4.51 19.34
C ILE A 10 -0.88 -5.69 19.69
N LYS A 11 -0.38 -6.64 20.49
CA LYS A 11 -1.09 -7.87 20.94
C LYS A 11 -2.25 -7.57 21.92
N ARG A 12 -3.10 -6.57 21.67
CA ARG A 12 -4.31 -6.35 22.47
C ARG A 12 -5.54 -6.90 21.74
N GLY A 13 -5.93 -8.12 22.12
CA GLY A 13 -7.30 -8.63 22.11
C GLY A 13 -8.07 -8.73 20.78
N ARG A 14 -7.54 -8.31 19.64
CA ARG A 14 -8.27 -8.37 18.36
C ARG A 14 -8.30 -9.81 17.83
N PRO A 15 -9.49 -10.41 17.58
CA PRO A 15 -9.61 -11.70 16.92
C PRO A 15 -8.85 -11.69 15.58
N GLN A 16 -8.18 -12.79 15.22
CA GLN A 16 -7.59 -12.94 13.88
C GLN A 16 -8.71 -12.97 12.84
N THR A 17 -9.17 -11.80 12.43
CA THR A 17 -10.10 -11.64 11.31
C THR A 17 -9.33 -11.68 10.01
N THR A 18 -9.89 -12.44 9.06
CA THR A 18 -9.54 -12.65 7.66
C THR A 18 -8.15 -12.15 7.24
N GLY A 19 -7.18 -13.07 7.21
CA GLY A 19 -5.88 -12.95 6.52
C GLY A 19 -5.31 -11.54 6.41
N LYS A 20 -4.65 -11.05 7.47
CA LYS A 20 -3.90 -9.80 7.39
C LYS A 20 -2.84 -9.95 6.29
N GLY A 21 -2.97 -9.21 5.19
CA GLY A 21 -1.92 -9.14 4.17
C GLY A 21 -0.58 -8.73 4.80
N THR A 22 0.53 -9.04 4.14
CA THR A 22 1.86 -8.73 4.69
C THR A 22 2.06 -7.22 4.80
N LEU A 23 2.33 -6.73 6.02
CA LEU A 23 2.64 -5.32 6.25
C LEU A 23 4.02 -4.99 5.64
N VAL A 24 4.04 -4.04 4.70
CA VAL A 24 5.27 -3.46 4.15
C VAL A 24 5.40 -2.03 4.67
N GLY A 25 6.18 -1.82 5.72
CA GLY A 25 6.38 -0.51 6.35
C GLY A 25 7.44 0.33 5.63
N VAL A 26 7.07 0.98 4.53
CA VAL A 26 7.95 1.90 3.77
C VAL A 26 7.73 3.34 4.23
N ARG A 27 8.82 4.11 4.34
CA ARG A 27 8.77 5.56 4.53
C ARG A 27 8.84 6.24 3.18
N PHE A 28 7.80 6.98 2.82
CA PHE A 28 7.78 7.83 1.64
C PHE A 28 8.22 9.24 2.03
N HIS A 29 9.05 9.86 1.19
CA HIS A 29 9.41 11.27 1.30
C HIS A 29 8.48 12.15 0.45
N ASP A 30 8.50 13.46 0.68
CA ASP A 30 7.58 14.41 0.04
C ASP A 30 7.64 14.39 -1.49
N GLU A 31 8.83 14.17 -2.07
CA GLU A 31 9.03 14.03 -3.51
C GLU A 31 8.23 12.88 -4.13
N GLN A 32 7.93 11.83 -3.35
CA GLN A 32 7.13 10.70 -3.79
C GLN A 32 5.64 10.85 -3.41
N LEU A 33 5.36 11.53 -2.29
CA LEU A 33 3.98 11.76 -1.84
C LEU A 33 3.27 12.84 -2.66
N ALA A 34 3.96 13.91 -3.05
CA ALA A 34 3.37 14.99 -3.84
C ALA A 34 2.74 14.52 -5.16
N PRO A 35 3.41 13.74 -6.03
CA PRO A 35 2.79 13.22 -7.24
C PRO A 35 1.68 12.20 -6.96
N LEU A 36 1.80 11.42 -5.87
CA LEU A 36 0.76 10.47 -5.46
C LEU A 36 -0.52 11.21 -5.03
N ASP A 37 -0.38 12.28 -4.26
CA ASP A 37 -1.49 13.11 -3.80
C ASP A 37 -2.15 13.88 -4.96
N ALA A 38 -1.36 14.35 -5.93
CA ALA A 38 -1.88 14.93 -7.16
C ALA A 38 -2.73 13.91 -7.94
N TRP A 39 -2.26 12.67 -8.07
CA TRP A 39 -3.02 11.62 -8.72
C TRP A 39 -4.31 11.26 -7.96
N ILE A 40 -4.28 11.20 -6.61
CA ILE A 40 -5.50 11.02 -5.79
C ILE A 40 -6.50 12.16 -6.03
N ALA A 41 -6.03 13.40 -6.23
CA ALA A 41 -6.90 14.55 -6.42
C ALA A 41 -7.67 14.51 -7.76
N GLU A 42 -7.18 13.78 -8.76
CA GLU A 42 -7.84 13.57 -10.06
C GLU A 42 -9.01 12.56 -10.00
N HIS A 43 -9.10 11.78 -8.93
CA HIS A 43 -10.16 10.78 -8.79
C HIS A 43 -11.52 11.41 -8.42
N PRO A 44 -12.64 10.83 -8.90
CA PRO A 44 -13.97 11.27 -8.51
C PRO A 44 -14.25 10.97 -7.03
N ASP A 45 -15.15 11.75 -6.43
CA ASP A 45 -15.55 11.51 -5.05
C ASP A 45 -16.38 10.21 -4.91
N PRO A 46 -16.14 9.39 -3.86
CA PRO A 46 -15.17 9.61 -2.79
C PRO A 46 -13.72 9.29 -3.21
N LYS A 47 -12.80 10.20 -2.88
CA LYS A 47 -11.38 10.04 -3.20
C LYS A 47 -10.79 8.79 -2.52
N PRO A 48 -10.02 7.96 -3.25
CA PRO A 48 -9.39 6.79 -2.69
C PRO A 48 -8.30 7.18 -1.68
N SER A 49 -8.04 6.29 -0.72
CA SER A 49 -6.99 6.50 0.26
C SER A 49 -5.60 6.22 -0.33
N ARG A 50 -4.54 6.86 0.21
CA ARG A 50 -3.15 6.60 -0.22
C ARG A 50 -2.79 5.11 -0.29
N PRO A 51 -3.13 4.25 0.69
CA PRO A 51 -2.82 2.82 0.62
C PRO A 51 -3.53 2.08 -0.52
N GLU A 52 -4.73 2.50 -0.91
CA GLU A 52 -5.47 1.89 -2.03
C GLU A 52 -4.80 2.26 -3.36
N VAL A 53 -4.51 3.54 -3.54
CA VAL A 53 -3.84 4.05 -4.74
C VAL A 53 -2.44 3.47 -4.90
N ILE A 54 -1.70 3.28 -3.80
CA ILE A 54 -0.40 2.58 -3.84
C ILE A 54 -0.57 1.11 -4.28
N ARG A 55 -1.61 0.40 -3.83
CA ARG A 55 -1.85 -0.99 -4.26
C ARG A 55 -2.14 -1.06 -5.75
N GLU A 56 -2.93 -0.12 -6.27
CA GLU A 56 -3.24 -0.02 -7.69
C GLU A 56 -1.99 0.30 -8.51
N ALA A 57 -1.24 1.35 -8.16
CA ALA A 57 0.02 1.70 -8.83
C ALA A 57 1.01 0.53 -8.88
N VAL A 58 1.16 -0.20 -7.77
CA VAL A 58 2.05 -1.37 -7.71
C VAL A 58 1.53 -2.49 -8.61
N ALA A 59 0.22 -2.79 -8.57
CA ALA A 59 -0.38 -3.83 -9.40
C ALA A 59 -0.22 -3.53 -10.90
N GLU A 60 -0.50 -2.29 -11.32
CA GLU A 60 -0.34 -1.85 -12.70
C GLU A 60 1.11 -1.87 -13.16
N HIS A 61 2.02 -1.35 -12.33
CA HIS A 61 3.45 -1.34 -12.65
C HIS A 61 4.02 -2.75 -12.80
N LEU A 62 3.63 -3.68 -11.93
CA LEU A 62 4.07 -5.08 -12.00
C LEU A 62 3.47 -5.79 -13.21
N LYS A 63 2.19 -5.58 -13.50
CA LYS A 63 1.53 -6.10 -14.69
C LYS A 63 2.18 -5.60 -15.97
N ALA A 64 2.52 -4.30 -16.05
CA ALA A 64 3.22 -3.71 -17.18
C ALA A 64 4.62 -4.31 -17.42
N LYS A 65 5.26 -4.82 -16.36
CA LYS A 65 6.53 -5.55 -16.42
C LYS A 65 6.38 -7.05 -16.69
N GLY A 66 5.16 -7.56 -16.84
CA GLY A 66 4.88 -8.98 -17.09
C GLY A 66 4.88 -9.86 -15.84
N TYR A 67 4.85 -9.29 -14.64
CA TYR A 67 4.63 -10.06 -13.42
C TYR A 67 3.13 -10.36 -13.26
N PRO A 68 2.73 -11.62 -13.09
CA PRO A 68 1.33 -12.00 -12.96
C PRO A 68 0.74 -11.45 -11.65
N LYS A 69 -0.58 -11.22 -11.67
CA LYS A 69 -1.38 -10.77 -10.53
C LYS A 69 -1.67 -11.92 -9.57
#